data_AF-A0A958GX66-F1
#
_entry.id   AF-A0A958GX66-F1
#
_cell.length_a   1.000
_cell.length_b   1.000
_cell.length_c   1.000
_cell.angle_alpha   90.00
_cell.angle_beta   90.00
_cell.angle_gamma   90.00
#
_symmetry.space_group_name_H-M   'P 1'
#
loop_
_entity.id
_entity.type
_entity.pdbx_description
1 polymer ?
#
loop_
_entity_poly.entity_id
_entity_poly.type
_entity_poly.pdbx_seq_one_letter_code
_entity_poly.pdbx_strand_id
1 'polypeptide(L)'
;MKEKLESLICEAFAASAKDAGWSVGTPPEFVVERPKDPTHGDYATNVAMLSAKALRSNPRQIAETLKAKLESLAPDWVEGVKLAGPGFLNFRISAAGWYAALEGALAQGENFGRNVVSAPHKVLLEFVSANPTGPLHVGHARGCVVGDTLGRILRAAGHEVTTEYYVNDAGLQMDNLGRSLRARYLQECGKQIEFEDGWYQGDYIKDHAAEIYAREKDRFADEPEEDTLEYFTDEARTRIMEGIIEDMRAAGVEFTRYQSERELHAASKVDEAISVLHEKGLLDEVDGARWFRSTDFGDEKDRVVIRENGVPTYFAADIAYHREKFKRGYDQLINLWGADHHGYIARVRGAMNALGFDDKKLNIQLVQFVSLVRGGKSVSMTTRGGIFETMRDLIDEVGADATRFIFLLRSPDSSMEFDLDLATQQSMDNPVYYVQYAHARICSFFEKAREAGIEFDPATSLDAGLLGADEQLDLAREVLRYPEIIDLCARNLQAHPLPHYLMELAQAFSRYYTARGEGAPKYKVIDPENPALTQVRLQAAKAVAMVLKNGLDCLGVSAPERMAKLEEAPE
;
A
#
# COMPACT_ATOMS: atom_id res chain seq x y z
N MET A 1 -4.41 16.69 15.63
CA MET A 1 -5.08 18.01 15.75
C MET A 1 -6.50 17.98 15.22
N LYS A 2 -6.72 17.44 14.01
CA LYS A 2 -8.05 17.25 13.40
C LYS A 2 -9.11 16.67 14.36
N GLU A 3 -8.83 15.54 15.00
CA GLU A 3 -9.77 14.91 15.96
C GLU A 3 -10.10 15.81 17.17
N LYS A 4 -9.11 16.57 17.68
CA LYS A 4 -9.35 17.56 18.75
C LYS A 4 -10.31 18.66 18.29
N LEU A 5 -10.16 19.13 17.05
CA LEU A 5 -11.08 20.10 16.45
C LEU A 5 -12.47 19.51 16.23
N GLU A 6 -12.58 18.28 15.74
CA GLU A 6 -13.86 17.60 15.56
C GLU A 6 -14.62 17.46 16.89
N SER A 7 -13.92 17.03 17.96
CA SER A 7 -14.48 16.95 19.31
C SER A 7 -14.94 18.33 19.82
N LEU A 8 -14.09 19.36 19.68
CA LEU A 8 -14.42 20.73 20.06
C LEU A 8 -15.63 21.28 19.30
N ILE A 9 -15.73 21.00 18.00
CA ILE A 9 -16.85 21.41 17.15
C ILE A 9 -18.14 20.70 17.60
N CYS A 10 -18.09 19.40 17.89
CA CYS A 10 -19.22 18.65 18.41
C CYS A 10 -19.71 19.18 19.77
N GLU A 11 -18.77 19.49 20.68
CA GLU A 11 -19.08 20.11 21.97
C GLU A 11 -19.73 21.49 21.79
N ALA A 12 -19.14 22.35 20.95
CA ALA A 12 -19.68 23.67 20.65
C ALA A 12 -21.05 23.58 19.99
N PHE A 13 -21.28 22.60 19.12
CA PHE A 13 -22.58 22.35 18.50
C PHE A 13 -23.62 21.96 19.54
N ALA A 14 -23.33 20.99 20.40
CA ALA A 14 -24.24 20.53 21.44
C ALA A 14 -24.58 21.63 22.46
N ALA A 15 -23.60 22.47 22.82
CA ALA A 15 -23.82 23.63 23.68
C ALA A 15 -24.67 24.70 22.98
N SER A 16 -24.38 25.01 21.71
CA SER A 16 -25.16 25.97 20.91
C SER A 16 -26.59 25.50 20.72
N ALA A 17 -26.80 24.20 20.55
CA ALA A 17 -28.13 23.63 20.39
C ALA A 17 -29.02 23.87 21.62
N LYS A 18 -28.46 23.76 22.83
CA LYS A 18 -29.16 24.04 24.08
C LYS A 18 -29.49 25.53 24.22
N ASP A 19 -28.53 26.40 23.94
CA ASP A 19 -28.67 27.85 24.14
C ASP A 19 -29.58 28.51 23.10
N ALA A 20 -29.50 28.06 21.85
CA ALA A 20 -30.26 28.62 20.72
C ALA A 20 -31.57 27.85 20.43
N GLY A 21 -31.88 26.80 21.18
CA GLY A 21 -33.11 26.01 21.01
C GLY A 21 -33.17 25.24 19.69
N TRP A 22 -32.05 24.68 19.23
CA TRP A 22 -31.99 23.92 17.99
C TRP A 22 -32.73 22.57 18.10
N SER A 23 -33.33 22.15 16.99
CA SER A 23 -34.09 20.90 16.89
C SER A 23 -33.23 19.63 17.00
N VAL A 24 -31.92 19.75 16.80
CA VAL A 24 -30.95 18.64 16.88
C VAL A 24 -29.78 19.05 17.78
N GLY A 25 -29.34 18.13 18.64
CA GLY A 25 -28.23 18.34 19.57
C GLY A 25 -26.86 17.88 19.07
N THR A 26 -26.81 17.22 17.92
CA THR A 26 -25.58 16.69 17.30
C THR A 26 -25.48 17.17 15.86
N PRO A 27 -24.28 17.54 15.39
CA PRO A 27 -24.10 17.92 13.99
C PRO A 27 -24.31 16.70 13.07
N PRO A 28 -24.67 16.90 11.80
CA PRO A 28 -24.51 15.87 10.78
C PRO A 28 -23.02 15.54 10.58
N GLU A 29 -22.71 14.49 9.84
CA GLU A 29 -21.34 14.20 9.43
C GLU A 29 -20.74 15.42 8.71
N PHE A 30 -19.57 15.87 9.15
CA PHE A 30 -18.87 17.04 8.62
C PHE A 30 -17.39 16.73 8.46
N VAL A 31 -16.66 17.62 7.77
CA VAL A 31 -15.22 17.48 7.61
C VAL A 31 -14.48 18.59 8.33
N VAL A 32 -13.32 18.24 8.86
CA VAL A 32 -12.23 19.16 9.19
C VAL A 32 -11.09 18.87 8.23
N GLU A 33 -10.70 19.88 7.45
CA GLU A 33 -9.70 19.75 6.39
C GLU A 33 -8.75 20.94 6.40
N ARG A 34 -7.58 20.78 5.77
CA ARG A 34 -6.65 21.89 5.58
C ARG A 34 -7.13 22.74 4.39
N PRO A 35 -7.28 24.07 4.55
CA PRO A 35 -7.66 24.92 3.44
C PRO A 35 -6.55 24.95 2.39
N LYS A 36 -6.93 25.07 1.11
CA LYS A 36 -5.98 25.22 0.00
C LYS A 36 -5.13 26.49 0.09
N ASP A 37 -5.70 27.55 0.67
CA ASP A 37 -5.04 28.83 0.90
C ASP A 37 -4.66 28.94 2.39
N PRO A 38 -3.36 28.98 2.74
CA PRO A 38 -2.91 29.11 4.13
C PRO A 38 -3.38 30.40 4.82
N THR A 39 -3.78 31.43 4.08
CA THR A 39 -4.35 32.66 4.66
C THR A 39 -5.73 32.42 5.30
N HIS A 40 -6.39 31.32 4.92
CA HIS A 40 -7.64 30.86 5.52
C HIS A 40 -7.44 30.06 6.83
N GLY A 41 -6.24 30.04 7.42
CA GLY A 41 -5.96 29.34 8.67
C GLY A 41 -5.38 27.95 8.45
N ASP A 42 -5.22 27.21 9.55
CA ASP A 42 -4.62 25.88 9.56
C ASP A 42 -5.64 24.78 9.21
N TYR A 43 -6.90 24.96 9.63
CA TYR A 43 -7.99 24.02 9.40
C TYR A 43 -9.30 24.75 9.09
N ALA A 44 -10.20 24.13 8.34
CA ALA A 44 -11.53 24.62 8.04
C ALA A 44 -12.58 23.53 8.21
N THR A 45 -13.81 23.92 8.54
CA THR A 45 -14.97 23.01 8.59
C THR A 45 -16.20 23.59 7.89
N ASN A 46 -16.99 22.70 7.30
CA ASN A 46 -18.26 23.00 6.63
C ASN A 46 -19.51 22.68 7.49
N VAL A 47 -19.33 22.35 8.78
CA VAL A 47 -20.40 21.85 9.68
C VAL A 47 -21.67 22.71 9.67
N ALA A 48 -21.55 24.04 9.60
CA ALA A 48 -22.69 24.94 9.62
C ALA A 48 -23.56 24.83 8.35
N MET A 49 -22.92 24.61 7.19
CA MET A 49 -23.61 24.43 5.92
C MET A 49 -24.40 23.12 5.90
N LEU A 50 -23.80 22.04 6.39
CA LEU A 50 -24.44 20.73 6.44
C LEU A 50 -25.60 20.70 7.45
N SER A 51 -25.52 21.52 8.50
CA SER A 51 -26.56 21.62 9.53
C SER A 51 -27.78 22.44 9.12
N ALA A 52 -27.67 23.27 8.07
CA ALA A 52 -28.70 24.25 7.70
C ALA A 52 -30.08 23.65 7.42
N LYS A 53 -30.13 22.49 6.75
CA LYS A 53 -31.39 21.80 6.44
C LYS A 53 -32.07 21.28 7.71
N ALA A 54 -31.31 20.66 8.61
CA ALA A 54 -31.83 20.11 9.86
C ALA A 54 -32.33 21.21 10.82
N LEU A 55 -31.60 22.32 10.86
CA LEU A 55 -31.89 23.48 11.71
C LEU A 55 -32.85 24.50 11.07
N ARG A 56 -33.22 24.31 9.79
CA ARG A 56 -34.05 25.24 9.00
C ARG A 56 -33.59 26.70 9.12
N SER A 57 -32.26 26.90 9.17
CA SER A 57 -31.63 28.18 9.48
C SER A 57 -30.56 28.52 8.45
N ASN A 58 -30.21 29.80 8.33
CA ASN A 58 -29.17 30.23 7.40
C ASN A 58 -27.79 29.67 7.84
N PRO A 59 -27.02 29.00 6.95
CA PRO A 59 -25.69 28.49 7.26
C PRO A 59 -24.76 29.51 7.95
N ARG A 60 -24.82 30.78 7.54
CA ARG A 60 -24.01 31.85 8.11
C ARG A 60 -24.40 32.18 9.54
N GLN A 61 -25.69 32.18 9.86
CA GLN A 61 -26.17 32.40 11.24
C GLN A 61 -25.79 31.23 12.15
N ILE A 62 -25.85 30.00 11.64
CA ILE A 62 -25.37 28.81 12.36
C ILE A 62 -23.87 28.95 12.61
N ALA A 63 -23.09 29.34 11.61
CA ALA A 63 -21.65 29.56 11.75
C ALA A 63 -21.33 30.69 12.75
N GLU A 64 -22.07 31.81 12.74
CA GLU A 64 -21.91 32.89 13.73
C GLU A 64 -22.18 32.40 15.15
N THR A 65 -23.24 31.60 15.34
CA THR A 65 -23.59 31.01 16.65
C THR A 65 -22.48 30.06 17.12
N LEU A 66 -22.03 29.16 16.26
CA LEU A 66 -20.94 28.23 16.56
C LEU A 66 -19.63 28.95 16.84
N LYS A 67 -19.29 29.98 16.05
CA LYS A 67 -18.10 30.81 16.26
C LYS A 67 -18.12 31.45 17.64
N ALA A 68 -19.23 32.11 18.01
CA ALA A 68 -19.38 32.74 19.32
C ALA A 68 -19.23 31.71 20.45
N LYS A 69 -19.80 30.51 20.29
CA LYS A 69 -19.65 29.42 21.27
C LYS A 69 -18.20 28.93 21.36
N LEU A 70 -17.53 28.69 20.23
CA LEU A 70 -16.11 28.28 20.18
C LEU A 70 -15.20 29.34 20.82
N GLU A 71 -15.43 30.62 20.55
CA GLU A 71 -14.70 31.72 21.18
C GLU A 71 -14.96 31.79 22.69
N SER A 72 -16.17 31.42 23.15
CA SER A 72 -16.47 31.37 24.59
C SER A 72 -15.81 30.18 25.30
N LEU A 73 -15.61 29.05 24.61
CA LEU A 73 -14.88 27.90 25.13
C LEU A 73 -13.38 28.20 25.24
N ALA A 74 -12.88 29.12 24.42
CA ALA A 74 -11.53 29.70 24.46
C ALA A 74 -10.40 28.68 24.78
N PRO A 75 -10.28 27.56 24.02
CA PRO A 75 -9.21 26.61 24.28
C PRO A 75 -7.84 27.23 23.99
N ASP A 76 -6.90 27.10 24.93
CA ASP A 76 -5.55 27.71 24.86
C ASP A 76 -4.72 27.31 23.63
N TRP A 77 -5.10 26.22 22.96
CA TRP A 77 -4.46 25.70 21.75
C TRP A 77 -5.05 26.24 20.43
N VAL A 78 -6.10 27.08 20.49
CA VAL A 78 -6.68 27.77 19.31
C VAL A 78 -6.39 29.26 19.41
N GLU A 79 -5.67 29.81 18.43
CA GLU A 79 -5.38 31.25 18.33
C GLU A 79 -6.64 32.04 17.91
N GLY A 80 -7.48 31.46 17.05
CA GLY A 80 -8.74 32.09 16.69
C GLY A 80 -9.56 31.31 15.68
N VAL A 81 -10.85 31.68 15.59
CA VAL A 81 -11.80 31.12 14.62
C VAL A 81 -12.36 32.25 13.77
N LYS A 82 -12.32 32.12 12.45
CA LYS A 82 -12.86 33.10 11.50
C LYS A 82 -13.99 32.47 10.69
N LEU A 83 -15.09 33.21 10.53
CA LEU A 83 -16.14 32.84 9.60
C LEU A 83 -15.73 33.25 8.19
N ALA A 84 -15.82 32.33 7.23
CA ALA A 84 -15.55 32.59 5.82
C ALA A 84 -16.72 32.19 4.90
N GLY A 85 -16.93 32.99 3.86
CA GLY A 85 -17.88 32.71 2.79
C GLY A 85 -19.31 32.39 3.27
N PRO A 86 -19.91 31.28 2.80
CA PRO A 86 -21.30 30.93 3.11
C PRO A 86 -21.50 30.31 4.50
N GLY A 87 -20.45 30.04 5.27
CA GLY A 87 -20.57 29.38 6.58
C GLY A 87 -19.41 28.45 6.96
N PHE A 88 -18.24 28.63 6.35
CA PHE A 88 -17.03 27.91 6.80
C PHE A 88 -16.53 28.51 8.11
N LEU A 89 -16.02 27.67 9.00
CA LEU A 89 -15.29 28.09 10.18
C LEU A 89 -13.83 27.69 10.03
N ASN A 90 -12.98 28.70 10.00
CA ASN A 90 -11.54 28.60 9.77
C ASN A 90 -10.80 28.77 11.09
N PHE A 91 -9.99 27.80 11.45
CA PHE A 91 -9.24 27.74 12.70
C PHE A 91 -7.78 28.09 12.47
N ARG A 92 -7.24 28.93 13.35
CA ARG A 92 -5.80 29.12 13.49
C ARG A 92 -5.36 28.52 14.83
N ILE A 93 -4.36 27.66 14.80
CA ILE A 93 -3.86 26.93 15.96
C ILE A 93 -2.69 27.73 16.55
N SER A 94 -2.68 27.88 17.88
CA SER A 94 -1.59 28.59 18.55
C SER A 94 -0.29 27.80 18.45
N ALA A 95 0.86 28.48 18.52
CA ALA A 95 2.16 27.81 18.52
C ALA A 95 2.26 26.75 19.63
N ALA A 96 1.81 27.11 20.85
CA ALA A 96 1.72 26.17 21.98
C ALA A 96 0.84 24.95 21.67
N GLY A 97 -0.27 25.14 20.95
CA GLY A 97 -1.13 24.05 20.50
C GLY A 97 -0.44 23.08 19.54
N TRP A 98 0.38 23.60 18.62
CA TRP A 98 1.18 22.78 17.71
C TRP A 98 2.28 22.01 18.43
N TYR A 99 3.02 22.64 19.33
CA TYR A 99 4.06 21.97 20.11
C TYR A 99 3.49 20.89 21.04
N ALA A 100 2.39 21.17 21.74
CA ALA A 100 1.71 20.16 22.56
C ALA A 100 1.20 18.97 21.72
N ALA A 101 0.77 19.21 20.48
CA ALA A 101 0.42 18.13 19.56
C ALA A 101 1.64 17.32 19.11
N LEU A 102 2.78 17.99 18.89
CA LEU A 102 4.05 17.33 18.54
C LEU A 102 4.59 16.49 19.70
N GLU A 103 4.51 16.96 20.94
CA GLU A 103 4.81 16.18 22.15
C GLU A 103 3.90 14.96 22.25
N GLY A 104 2.60 15.12 21.98
CA GLY A 104 1.66 14.01 21.92
C GLY A 104 1.97 12.99 20.82
N ALA A 105 2.53 13.43 19.69
CA ALA A 105 3.01 12.55 18.63
C ALA A 105 4.26 11.77 19.09
N LEU A 106 5.24 12.45 19.70
CA LEU A 106 6.44 11.82 20.26
C LEU A 106 6.11 10.77 21.32
N ALA A 107 5.09 11.01 22.14
CA ALA A 107 4.62 10.05 23.15
C ALA A 107 4.01 8.79 22.53
N GLN A 108 3.45 8.87 21.32
CA GLN A 108 2.93 7.71 20.59
C GLN A 108 4.04 6.87 19.94
N GLY A 109 5.18 7.49 19.63
CA GLY A 109 6.33 6.80 19.05
C GLY A 109 6.00 6.10 17.73
N GLU A 110 6.27 4.81 17.65
CA GLU A 110 6.00 3.97 16.47
C GLU A 110 4.51 3.83 16.14
N ASN A 111 3.62 4.15 17.08
CA ASN A 111 2.18 4.14 16.86
C ASN A 111 1.65 5.46 16.28
N PHE A 112 2.46 6.53 16.23
CA PHE A 112 2.02 7.76 15.59
C PHE A 112 1.78 7.53 14.09
N GLY A 113 0.60 7.91 13.60
CA GLY A 113 0.12 7.59 12.25
C GLY A 113 -0.61 6.26 12.12
N ARG A 114 -0.72 5.48 13.20
CA ARG A 114 -1.70 4.39 13.27
C ARG A 114 -3.04 4.93 13.73
N ASN A 115 -3.95 5.11 12.78
CA ASN A 115 -5.27 5.68 13.03
C ASN A 115 -6.16 4.64 13.73
N VAL A 116 -6.92 5.10 14.73
CA VAL A 116 -7.94 4.30 15.38
C VAL A 116 -9.28 4.67 14.76
N VAL A 117 -9.91 3.71 14.08
CA VAL A 117 -11.25 3.87 13.52
C VAL A 117 -12.30 3.22 14.41
N SER A 118 -13.46 3.86 14.56
CA SER A 118 -14.56 3.36 15.39
C SER A 118 -15.21 2.10 14.83
N ALA A 119 -15.11 1.89 13.51
CA ALA A 119 -15.63 0.73 12.80
C ALA A 119 -14.57 0.26 11.77
N PRO A 120 -13.64 -0.62 12.18
CA PRO A 120 -12.65 -1.17 11.26
C PRO A 120 -13.32 -2.08 10.22
N HIS A 121 -13.03 -1.87 8.94
CA HIS A 121 -13.42 -2.81 7.88
C HIS A 121 -12.53 -4.05 7.92
N LYS A 122 -13.15 -5.21 7.64
CA LYS A 122 -12.47 -6.44 7.26
C LYS A 122 -12.20 -6.43 5.77
N VAL A 123 -10.94 -6.37 5.39
CA VAL A 123 -10.48 -6.27 4.01
C VAL A 123 -9.79 -7.57 3.60
N LEU A 124 -10.21 -8.15 2.48
CA LEU A 124 -9.44 -9.16 1.77
C LEU A 124 -8.70 -8.48 0.62
N LEU A 125 -7.37 -8.54 0.63
CA LEU A 125 -6.50 -7.96 -0.38
C LEU A 125 -5.76 -9.06 -1.13
N GLU A 126 -6.16 -9.29 -2.38
CA GLU A 126 -5.51 -10.24 -3.30
C GLU A 126 -4.58 -9.51 -4.26
N PHE A 127 -3.38 -10.05 -4.45
CA PHE A 127 -2.40 -9.53 -5.40
C PHE A 127 -1.37 -10.60 -5.81
N VAL A 128 -0.54 -10.29 -6.82
CA VAL A 128 0.39 -11.20 -7.51
C VAL A 128 -0.32 -12.34 -8.22
N SER A 129 -0.77 -13.36 -7.49
CA SER A 129 -1.56 -14.52 -7.99
C SER A 129 -1.07 -15.06 -9.34
N ALA A 130 0.26 -15.10 -9.51
CA ALA A 130 0.88 -15.63 -10.71
C ALA A 130 0.74 -17.16 -10.71
N ASN A 131 0.54 -17.73 -11.90
CA ASN A 131 0.47 -19.18 -12.06
C ASN A 131 1.81 -19.80 -11.61
N PRO A 132 1.80 -20.97 -10.94
CA PRO A 132 2.99 -21.66 -10.46
C PRO A 132 3.71 -22.40 -11.60
N THR A 133 3.96 -21.69 -12.72
CA THR A 133 4.51 -22.24 -13.95
C THR A 133 5.92 -21.72 -14.25
N GLY A 134 6.49 -20.90 -13.36
CA GLY A 134 7.84 -20.35 -13.48
C GLY A 134 8.10 -19.27 -12.42
N PRO A 135 9.32 -18.69 -12.41
CA PRO A 135 9.68 -17.61 -11.49
C PRO A 135 8.87 -16.34 -11.75
N LEU A 136 8.77 -15.47 -10.74
CA LEU A 136 8.11 -14.18 -10.90
C LEU A 136 8.93 -13.28 -11.82
N HIS A 137 8.29 -12.67 -12.82
CA HIS A 137 8.88 -11.60 -13.62
C HIS A 137 8.78 -10.20 -12.98
N VAL A 138 9.52 -9.24 -13.53
CA VAL A 138 9.55 -7.82 -13.11
C VAL A 138 8.14 -7.18 -13.04
N GLY A 139 7.23 -7.57 -13.93
CA GLY A 139 5.84 -7.09 -13.88
C GLY A 139 5.13 -7.46 -12.57
N HIS A 140 5.41 -8.65 -12.04
CA HIS A 140 4.87 -9.09 -10.75
C HIS A 140 5.50 -8.33 -9.58
N ALA A 141 6.76 -7.90 -9.70
CA ALA A 141 7.45 -7.16 -8.64
C ALA A 141 6.68 -5.88 -8.27
N ARG A 142 6.20 -5.12 -9.26
CA ARG A 142 5.38 -3.92 -8.99
C ARG A 142 4.06 -4.27 -8.30
N GLY A 143 3.33 -5.28 -8.78
CA GLY A 143 2.09 -5.74 -8.16
C GLY A 143 2.30 -6.22 -6.71
N CYS A 144 3.41 -6.90 -6.46
CA CYS A 144 3.85 -7.39 -5.15
C CYS A 144 4.07 -6.21 -4.18
N VAL A 145 4.85 -5.21 -4.59
CA VAL A 145 5.14 -4.02 -3.78
C VAL A 145 3.88 -3.19 -3.52
N VAL A 146 3.06 -2.95 -4.53
CA VAL A 146 1.82 -2.15 -4.39
C VAL A 146 0.86 -2.84 -3.43
N GLY A 147 0.65 -4.16 -3.57
CA GLY A 147 -0.26 -4.92 -2.71
C GLY A 147 0.19 -4.97 -1.25
N ASP A 148 1.47 -5.28 -1.01
CA ASP A 148 2.00 -5.32 0.35
C ASP A 148 1.92 -3.95 1.04
N THR A 149 2.35 -2.88 0.36
CA THR A 149 2.27 -1.52 0.90
C THR A 149 0.84 -1.08 1.16
N LEU A 150 -0.10 -1.36 0.25
CA LEU A 150 -1.51 -1.07 0.48
C LEU A 150 -2.04 -1.80 1.72
N GLY A 151 -1.66 -3.08 1.90
CA GLY A 151 -2.01 -3.84 3.08
C GLY A 151 -1.44 -3.26 4.37
N ARG A 152 -0.19 -2.76 4.36
CA ARG A 152 0.44 -2.07 5.49
C ARG A 152 -0.27 -0.75 5.82
N ILE A 153 -0.59 0.05 4.81
CA ILE A 153 -1.30 1.34 4.96
C ILE A 153 -2.71 1.12 5.51
N LEU A 154 -3.45 0.14 5.00
CA LEU A 154 -4.79 -0.17 5.50
C LEU A 154 -4.77 -0.61 6.97
N ARG A 155 -3.79 -1.41 7.38
CA ARG A 155 -3.57 -1.75 8.80
C ARG A 155 -3.19 -0.53 9.63
N ALA A 156 -2.33 0.35 9.12
CA ALA A 156 -2.00 1.61 9.77
C ALA A 156 -3.23 2.54 9.86
N ALA A 157 -4.15 2.50 8.90
CA ALA A 157 -5.42 3.22 8.97
C ALA A 157 -6.44 2.59 9.94
N GLY A 158 -6.09 1.48 10.59
CA GLY A 158 -6.90 0.81 11.61
C GLY A 158 -7.81 -0.30 11.08
N HIS A 159 -7.64 -0.76 9.83
CA HIS A 159 -8.45 -1.84 9.26
C HIS A 159 -7.85 -3.24 9.49
N GLU A 160 -8.71 -4.26 9.46
CA GLU A 160 -8.30 -5.66 9.54
C GLU A 160 -8.03 -6.19 8.13
N VAL A 161 -6.77 -6.49 7.79
CA VAL A 161 -6.39 -6.87 6.41
C VAL A 161 -5.86 -8.30 6.34
N THR A 162 -6.54 -9.13 5.55
CA THR A 162 -6.05 -10.45 5.11
C THR A 162 -5.42 -10.29 3.73
N THR A 163 -4.14 -10.62 3.58
CA THR A 163 -3.48 -10.71 2.27
C THR A 163 -3.60 -12.13 1.71
N GLU A 164 -4.05 -12.26 0.46
CA GLU A 164 -4.32 -13.54 -0.19
C GLU A 164 -3.60 -13.68 -1.54
N TYR A 165 -2.97 -14.83 -1.76
CA TYR A 165 -2.41 -15.23 -3.04
C TYR A 165 -3.27 -16.36 -3.61
N TYR A 166 -3.84 -16.17 -4.81
CA TYR A 166 -4.53 -17.24 -5.52
C TYR A 166 -3.54 -18.08 -6.32
N VAL A 167 -3.52 -19.39 -6.07
CA VAL A 167 -2.64 -20.35 -6.72
C VAL A 167 -3.45 -21.12 -7.75
N ASN A 168 -3.23 -20.83 -9.03
CA ASN A 168 -3.81 -21.56 -10.14
C ASN A 168 -3.06 -22.88 -10.38
N ASP A 169 -3.31 -23.86 -9.52
CA ASP A 169 -2.64 -25.17 -9.48
C ASP A 169 -3.46 -26.31 -10.08
N ALA A 170 -4.33 -26.00 -11.03
CA ALA A 170 -5.19 -26.97 -11.70
C ALA A 170 -5.18 -26.83 -13.23
N GLY A 171 -5.57 -27.90 -13.92
CA GLY A 171 -5.80 -27.91 -15.37
C GLY A 171 -4.55 -28.14 -16.22
N LEU A 172 -4.71 -27.97 -17.55
CA LEU A 172 -3.75 -28.41 -18.56
C LEU A 172 -2.37 -27.76 -18.43
N GLN A 173 -2.29 -26.51 -17.94
CA GLN A 173 -1.01 -25.84 -17.73
C GLN A 173 -0.17 -26.57 -16.68
N MET A 174 -0.79 -27.12 -15.64
CA MET A 174 -0.09 -27.91 -14.63
C MET A 174 0.34 -29.27 -15.16
N ASP A 175 -0.51 -29.95 -15.92
CA ASP A 175 -0.13 -31.23 -16.54
C ASP A 175 1.06 -31.04 -17.49
N ASN A 176 1.04 -29.99 -18.30
CA ASN A 176 2.15 -29.67 -19.20
C ASN A 176 3.43 -29.35 -18.42
N LEU A 177 3.33 -28.70 -17.26
CA LEU A 177 4.46 -28.46 -16.37
C LEU A 177 5.03 -29.76 -15.80
N GLY A 178 4.16 -30.68 -15.34
CA GLY A 178 4.55 -32.01 -14.89
C GLY A 178 5.24 -32.83 -15.99
N ARG A 179 4.69 -32.81 -17.22
CA ARG A 179 5.31 -33.44 -18.40
C ARG A 179 6.68 -32.85 -18.71
N SER A 180 6.81 -31.53 -18.63
CA SER A 180 8.07 -30.82 -18.86
C SER A 180 9.14 -31.24 -17.86
N LEU A 181 8.79 -31.31 -16.57
CA LEU A 181 9.70 -31.73 -15.51
C LEU A 181 10.08 -33.21 -15.64
N ARG A 182 9.09 -34.08 -15.91
CA ARG A 182 9.32 -35.51 -16.18
C ARG A 182 10.26 -35.70 -17.35
N ALA A 183 10.08 -34.96 -18.44
CA ALA A 183 10.93 -35.04 -19.62
C ALA A 183 12.39 -34.65 -19.31
N ARG A 184 12.63 -33.58 -18.55
CA ARG A 184 13.98 -33.23 -18.09
C ARG A 184 14.56 -34.31 -17.17
N TYR A 185 13.77 -34.85 -16.25
CA TYR A 185 14.23 -35.94 -15.37
C TYR A 185 14.62 -37.20 -16.17
N LEU A 186 13.85 -37.56 -17.19
CA LEU A 186 14.18 -38.69 -18.07
C LEU A 186 15.45 -38.42 -18.89
N GLN A 187 15.70 -37.16 -19.29
CA GLN A 187 16.96 -36.75 -19.91
C GLN A 187 18.15 -36.94 -18.94
N GLU A 188 18.00 -36.61 -17.65
CA GLU A 188 19.02 -36.89 -16.62
C GLU A 188 19.27 -38.39 -16.42
N CYS A 189 18.23 -39.22 -16.63
CA CYS A 189 18.35 -40.68 -16.68
C CYS A 189 18.97 -41.22 -17.99
N GLY A 190 19.36 -40.35 -18.92
CA GLY A 190 19.99 -40.71 -20.19
C GLY A 190 19.02 -41.02 -21.33
N LYS A 191 17.71 -40.77 -21.18
CA LYS A 191 16.73 -40.93 -22.26
C LYS A 191 16.73 -39.72 -23.19
N GLN A 192 16.47 -39.96 -24.48
CA GLN A 192 16.28 -38.89 -25.46
C GLN A 192 14.80 -38.57 -25.58
N ILE A 193 14.37 -37.46 -24.97
CA ILE A 193 12.98 -36.98 -24.98
C ILE A 193 12.95 -35.64 -25.72
N GLU A 194 12.09 -35.53 -26.73
CA GLU A 194 11.79 -34.28 -27.41
C GLU A 194 10.65 -33.56 -26.69
N PHE A 195 10.72 -32.23 -26.63
CA PHE A 195 9.68 -31.40 -26.02
C PHE A 195 8.58 -31.12 -27.03
N GLU A 196 7.33 -31.26 -26.60
CA GLU A 196 6.16 -30.91 -27.41
C GLU A 196 5.79 -29.43 -27.28
N ASP A 197 4.94 -28.96 -28.20
CA ASP A 197 4.41 -27.60 -28.16
C ASP A 197 3.60 -27.37 -26.87
N GLY A 198 3.88 -26.25 -26.20
CA GLY A 198 3.23 -25.87 -24.94
C GLY A 198 3.86 -26.48 -23.69
N TRP A 199 4.94 -27.25 -23.82
CA TRP A 199 5.78 -27.64 -22.69
C TRP A 199 6.74 -26.51 -22.31
N TYR A 200 7.05 -26.42 -21.02
CA TYR A 200 7.91 -25.41 -20.44
C TYR A 200 9.37 -25.83 -20.57
N GLN A 201 10.22 -24.90 -21.02
CA GLN A 201 11.62 -25.22 -21.36
C GLN A 201 12.65 -24.38 -20.58
N GLY A 202 12.20 -23.57 -19.62
CA GLY A 202 13.08 -22.71 -18.83
C GLY A 202 14.12 -23.48 -18.03
N ASP A 203 15.23 -22.81 -17.73
CA ASP A 203 16.38 -23.44 -17.05
C ASP A 203 16.01 -23.96 -15.65
N TYR A 204 15.09 -23.29 -14.95
CA TYR A 204 14.56 -23.73 -13.65
C TYR A 204 14.02 -25.17 -13.65
N ILE A 205 13.44 -25.65 -14.78
CA ILE A 205 12.93 -27.02 -14.88
C ILE A 205 14.07 -28.04 -14.94
N LYS A 206 15.20 -27.67 -15.56
CA LYS A 206 16.38 -28.53 -15.60
C LYS A 206 16.97 -28.67 -14.20
N ASP A 207 17.06 -27.57 -13.47
CA ASP A 207 17.58 -27.56 -12.11
C ASP A 207 16.71 -28.44 -11.19
N HIS A 208 15.39 -28.27 -11.24
CA HIS A 208 14.46 -29.12 -10.49
C HIS A 208 14.55 -30.61 -10.87
N ALA A 209 14.72 -30.92 -12.16
CA ALA A 209 14.88 -32.30 -12.62
C ALA A 209 16.18 -32.94 -12.10
N ALA A 210 17.29 -32.20 -12.13
CA ALA A 210 18.57 -32.66 -11.60
C ALA A 210 18.48 -32.95 -10.09
N GLU A 211 17.75 -32.13 -9.33
CA GLU A 211 17.51 -32.37 -7.91
C GLU A 211 16.64 -33.60 -7.64
N ILE A 212 15.59 -33.82 -8.45
CA ILE A 212 14.77 -35.03 -8.35
C ILE A 212 15.61 -36.26 -8.68
N TYR A 213 16.41 -36.22 -9.75
CA TYR A 213 17.31 -37.31 -10.10
C TYR A 213 18.37 -37.57 -9.02
N ALA A 214 18.88 -36.53 -8.36
CA ALA A 214 19.82 -36.70 -7.26
C ALA A 214 19.21 -37.55 -6.11
N ARG A 215 17.92 -37.36 -5.82
CA ARG A 215 17.16 -38.05 -4.76
C ARG A 215 16.61 -39.42 -5.19
N GLU A 216 15.90 -39.47 -6.30
CA GLU A 216 15.13 -40.64 -6.76
C GLU A 216 15.92 -41.55 -7.72
N LYS A 217 17.07 -41.09 -8.23
CA LYS A 217 17.86 -41.79 -9.26
C LYS A 217 16.98 -42.15 -10.46
N ASP A 218 17.11 -43.36 -10.99
CA ASP A 218 16.39 -43.88 -12.16
C ASP A 218 15.05 -44.54 -11.82
N ARG A 219 14.54 -44.38 -10.59
CA ARG A 219 13.29 -45.00 -10.11
C ARG A 219 12.13 -44.91 -11.10
N PHE A 220 11.88 -43.71 -11.65
CA PHE A 220 10.75 -43.46 -12.55
C PHE A 220 11.11 -43.57 -14.03
N ALA A 221 12.33 -44.02 -14.36
CA ALA A 221 12.82 -43.98 -15.73
C ALA A 221 11.92 -44.79 -16.67
N ASP A 222 11.53 -46.01 -16.28
CA ASP A 222 10.75 -46.94 -17.10
C ASP A 222 9.25 -46.99 -16.75
N GLU A 223 8.81 -46.16 -15.82
CA GLU A 223 7.39 -46.09 -15.43
C GLU A 223 6.56 -45.30 -16.46
N PRO A 224 5.31 -45.73 -16.76
CA PRO A 224 4.41 -45.01 -17.64
C PRO A 224 4.15 -43.56 -17.19
N GLU A 225 3.81 -42.68 -18.14
CA GLU A 225 3.43 -41.30 -17.80
C GLU A 225 2.20 -41.26 -16.89
N GLU A 226 1.19 -42.07 -17.18
CA GLU A 226 -0.07 -42.10 -16.41
C GLU A 226 0.15 -42.37 -14.92
N ASP A 227 1.16 -43.17 -14.58
CA ASP A 227 1.49 -43.54 -13.20
C ASP A 227 2.39 -42.52 -12.49
N THR A 228 3.06 -41.63 -13.24
CA THR A 228 4.09 -40.72 -12.73
C THR A 228 3.75 -39.25 -12.87
N LEU A 229 2.81 -38.88 -13.73
CA LEU A 229 2.51 -37.49 -14.05
C LEU A 229 2.06 -36.69 -12.82
N GLU A 230 1.21 -37.26 -11.97
CA GLU A 230 0.76 -36.57 -10.75
C GLU A 230 1.94 -36.25 -9.82
N TYR A 231 2.88 -37.19 -9.66
CA TYR A 231 4.11 -36.97 -8.87
C TYR A 231 4.94 -35.80 -9.41
N PHE A 232 5.24 -35.80 -10.72
CA PHE A 232 6.04 -34.72 -11.31
C PHE A 232 5.29 -33.38 -11.33
N THR A 233 3.97 -33.39 -11.48
CA THR A 233 3.13 -32.18 -11.41
C THR A 233 3.15 -31.60 -10.00
N ASP A 234 3.01 -32.44 -8.98
CA ASP A 234 3.04 -32.03 -7.57
C ASP A 234 4.44 -31.52 -7.15
N GLU A 235 5.52 -32.19 -7.59
CA GLU A 235 6.89 -31.72 -7.37
C GLU A 235 7.14 -30.37 -8.05
N ALA A 236 6.75 -30.21 -9.32
CA ALA A 236 6.93 -28.96 -10.04
C ALA A 236 6.19 -27.81 -9.37
N ARG A 237 4.91 -28.01 -9.04
CA ARG A 237 4.09 -27.02 -8.33
C ARG A 237 4.75 -26.59 -7.03
N THR A 238 5.14 -27.56 -6.20
CA THR A 238 5.67 -27.30 -4.85
C THR A 238 6.95 -26.46 -4.94
N ARG A 239 7.90 -26.87 -5.77
CA ARG A 239 9.20 -26.21 -5.91
C ARG A 239 9.08 -24.81 -6.51
N ILE A 240 8.24 -24.63 -7.52
CA ILE A 240 8.01 -23.31 -8.12
C ILE A 240 7.31 -22.39 -7.12
N MET A 241 6.32 -22.88 -6.38
CA MET A 241 5.68 -22.09 -5.33
C MET A 241 6.65 -21.71 -4.20
N GLU A 242 7.54 -22.62 -3.79
CA GLU A 242 8.61 -22.30 -2.83
C GLU A 242 9.50 -21.16 -3.35
N GLY A 243 9.94 -21.24 -4.61
CA GLY A 243 10.73 -20.17 -5.26
C GLY A 243 9.97 -18.83 -5.34
N ILE A 244 8.70 -18.84 -5.73
CA ILE A 244 7.85 -17.63 -5.74
C ILE A 244 7.75 -17.03 -4.32
N ILE A 245 7.57 -17.85 -3.29
CA ILE A 245 7.52 -17.38 -1.90
C ILE A 245 8.85 -16.78 -1.47
N GLU A 246 9.98 -17.38 -1.84
CA GLU A 246 11.32 -16.85 -1.58
C GLU A 246 11.56 -15.51 -2.28
N ASP A 247 11.17 -15.38 -3.54
CA ASP A 247 11.26 -14.12 -4.30
C ASP A 247 10.42 -13.01 -3.65
N MET A 248 9.19 -13.34 -3.21
CA MET A 248 8.33 -12.39 -2.49
C MET A 248 8.94 -11.98 -1.14
N ARG A 249 9.50 -12.92 -0.38
CA ARG A 249 10.21 -12.61 0.88
C ARG A 249 11.44 -11.73 0.64
N ALA A 250 12.16 -11.93 -0.45
CA ALA A 250 13.28 -11.07 -0.83
C ALA A 250 12.85 -9.62 -1.10
N ALA A 251 11.63 -9.41 -1.58
CA ALA A 251 11.01 -8.09 -1.69
C ALA A 251 10.35 -7.59 -0.40
N GLY A 252 10.45 -8.32 0.71
CA GLY A 252 9.82 -7.98 1.99
C GLY A 252 8.31 -8.17 2.01
N VAL A 253 7.78 -9.12 1.22
CA VAL A 253 6.35 -9.41 1.11
C VAL A 253 6.01 -10.77 1.68
N GLU A 254 4.97 -10.82 2.51
CA GLU A 254 4.42 -12.04 3.07
C GLU A 254 2.88 -12.06 2.97
N PHE A 255 2.35 -13.24 2.67
CA PHE A 255 0.90 -13.46 2.55
C PHE A 255 0.34 -14.10 3.81
N THR A 256 -0.87 -13.68 4.16
CA THR A 256 -1.63 -14.29 5.27
C THR A 256 -2.23 -15.62 4.84
N ARG A 257 -2.58 -15.75 3.55
CA ARG A 257 -3.28 -16.92 3.00
C ARG A 257 -2.86 -17.20 1.56
N TYR A 258 -2.81 -18.49 1.23
CA TYR A 258 -2.74 -18.99 -0.15
C TYR A 258 -4.04 -19.77 -0.43
N GLN A 259 -4.71 -19.51 -1.56
CA GLN A 259 -5.90 -20.24 -1.99
C GLN A 259 -5.55 -21.10 -3.21
N SER A 260 -5.65 -22.42 -3.08
CA SER A 260 -5.49 -23.35 -4.20
C SER A 260 -6.76 -23.43 -5.05
N GLU A 261 -6.62 -23.47 -6.38
CA GLU A 261 -7.69 -23.77 -7.32
C GLU A 261 -8.13 -25.24 -7.21
N ARG A 262 -7.17 -26.16 -7.06
CA ARG A 262 -7.43 -27.59 -6.86
C ARG A 262 -8.37 -27.83 -5.67
N GLU A 263 -8.20 -27.08 -4.58
CA GLU A 263 -9.10 -27.14 -3.42
C GLU A 263 -10.54 -26.68 -3.74
N LEU A 264 -10.71 -25.64 -4.56
CA LEU A 264 -12.04 -25.16 -4.96
C LEU A 264 -12.78 -26.19 -5.81
N HIS A 265 -12.07 -26.83 -6.74
CA HIS A 265 -12.61 -27.90 -7.57
C HIS A 265 -12.97 -29.14 -6.74
N ALA A 266 -12.07 -29.58 -5.86
CA ALA A 266 -12.31 -30.74 -4.99
C ALA A 266 -13.53 -30.54 -4.07
N ALA A 267 -13.84 -29.30 -3.70
CA ALA A 267 -14.96 -28.96 -2.84
C ALA A 267 -16.29 -28.71 -3.60
N SER A 268 -16.37 -29.06 -4.89
CA SER A 268 -17.54 -28.86 -5.77
C SER A 268 -18.07 -27.42 -5.78
N LYS A 269 -17.22 -26.41 -5.49
CA LYS A 269 -17.65 -25.01 -5.38
C LYS A 269 -18.05 -24.43 -6.72
N VAL A 270 -17.45 -24.92 -7.80
CA VAL A 270 -17.81 -24.58 -9.17
C VAL A 270 -19.24 -25.03 -9.46
N ASP A 271 -19.56 -26.30 -9.20
CA ASP A 271 -20.90 -26.83 -9.43
C ASP A 271 -21.96 -26.11 -8.59
N GLU A 272 -21.66 -25.79 -7.33
CA GLU A 272 -22.54 -24.98 -6.48
C GLU A 272 -22.82 -23.60 -7.10
N ALA A 273 -21.80 -22.91 -7.58
CA ALA A 273 -21.94 -21.56 -8.13
C ALA A 273 -22.78 -21.57 -9.42
N ILE A 274 -22.52 -22.54 -10.31
CA ILE A 274 -23.27 -22.72 -11.55
C ILE A 274 -24.72 -23.12 -11.26
N SER A 275 -24.97 -23.96 -10.24
CA SER A 275 -26.33 -24.35 -9.83
C SER A 275 -27.17 -23.13 -9.40
N VAL A 276 -26.59 -22.17 -8.67
CA VAL A 276 -27.29 -20.94 -8.30
C VAL A 276 -27.67 -20.10 -9.52
N LEU A 277 -26.79 -19.99 -10.51
CA LEU A 277 -27.11 -19.28 -11.76
C LEU A 277 -28.22 -19.98 -12.54
N HIS A 278 -28.21 -21.31 -12.57
CA HIS A 278 -29.26 -22.12 -13.19
C HIS A 278 -30.61 -21.95 -12.49
N GLU A 279 -30.66 -22.03 -11.15
CA GLU A 279 -31.88 -21.84 -10.35
C GLU A 279 -32.51 -20.45 -10.55
N LYS A 280 -31.68 -19.43 -10.80
CA LYS A 280 -32.13 -18.08 -11.14
C LYS A 280 -32.55 -17.91 -12.60
N GLY A 281 -32.44 -18.97 -13.41
CA GLY A 281 -32.79 -18.95 -14.84
C GLY A 281 -31.87 -18.07 -15.68
N LEU A 282 -30.59 -17.91 -15.27
CA LEU A 282 -29.59 -17.04 -15.91
C LEU A 282 -28.63 -17.81 -16.84
N LEU A 283 -28.86 -19.10 -17.04
CA LEU A 283 -28.08 -19.92 -17.96
C LEU A 283 -28.94 -20.33 -19.16
N ASP A 284 -28.42 -20.07 -20.35
CA ASP A 284 -28.98 -20.56 -21.61
C ASP A 284 -28.16 -21.74 -22.12
N GLU A 285 -28.80 -22.69 -22.80
CA GLU A 285 -28.13 -23.84 -23.42
C GLU A 285 -28.09 -23.63 -24.93
N VAL A 286 -26.87 -23.58 -25.49
CA VAL A 286 -26.62 -23.35 -26.92
C VAL A 286 -25.55 -24.34 -27.37
N ASP A 287 -25.88 -25.16 -28.36
CA ASP A 287 -24.99 -26.19 -28.93
C ASP A 287 -24.36 -27.12 -27.87
N GLY A 288 -25.13 -27.49 -26.84
CA GLY A 288 -24.69 -28.36 -25.74
C GLY A 288 -23.79 -27.68 -24.71
N ALA A 289 -23.42 -26.41 -24.91
CA ALA A 289 -22.73 -25.60 -23.92
C ALA A 289 -23.71 -24.75 -23.09
N ARG A 290 -23.35 -24.45 -21.83
CA ARG A 290 -24.13 -23.55 -20.97
C ARG A 290 -23.49 -22.17 -20.94
N TRP A 291 -24.29 -21.17 -21.28
CA TRP A 291 -23.92 -19.76 -21.38
C TRP A 291 -24.57 -18.98 -20.25
N PHE A 292 -23.76 -18.27 -19.47
CA PHE A 292 -24.27 -17.29 -18.53
C PHE A 292 -24.65 -16.01 -19.27
N ARG A 293 -25.88 -15.53 -19.07
CA ARG A 293 -26.39 -14.24 -19.56
C ARG A 293 -25.72 -13.06 -18.86
N SER A 294 -24.40 -12.92 -19.02
CA SER A 294 -23.61 -11.86 -18.38
C SER A 294 -23.91 -10.48 -18.96
N THR A 295 -24.46 -10.40 -20.18
CA THR A 295 -24.91 -9.13 -20.78
C THR A 295 -26.04 -8.47 -19.98
N ASP A 296 -26.91 -9.26 -19.34
CA ASP A 296 -27.94 -8.76 -18.41
C ASP A 296 -27.33 -7.99 -17.22
N PHE A 297 -26.03 -8.17 -16.98
CA PHE A 297 -25.27 -7.59 -15.86
C PHE A 297 -24.10 -6.71 -16.31
N GLY A 298 -24.10 -6.24 -17.56
CA GLY A 298 -23.16 -5.23 -18.05
C GLY A 298 -21.86 -5.76 -18.65
N ASP A 299 -21.75 -7.07 -18.92
CA ASP A 299 -20.68 -7.63 -19.77
C ASP A 299 -20.96 -7.36 -21.26
N GLU A 300 -19.91 -7.45 -22.10
CA GLU A 300 -20.02 -7.17 -23.54
C GLU A 300 -20.69 -8.30 -24.33
N LYS A 301 -20.57 -9.54 -23.85
CA LYS A 301 -21.17 -10.73 -24.44
C LYS A 301 -21.35 -11.81 -23.39
N ASP A 302 -22.35 -12.65 -23.59
CA ASP A 302 -22.60 -13.81 -22.74
C ASP A 302 -21.39 -14.75 -22.76
N ARG A 303 -21.18 -15.43 -21.64
CA ARG A 303 -19.96 -16.22 -21.42
C ARG A 303 -20.31 -17.68 -21.20
N VAL A 304 -19.59 -18.55 -21.91
CA VAL A 304 -19.62 -19.97 -21.63
C VAL A 304 -19.08 -20.22 -20.23
N VAL A 305 -19.88 -20.88 -19.40
CA VAL A 305 -19.49 -21.33 -18.06
C VAL A 305 -19.25 -22.85 -18.03
N ILE A 306 -19.98 -23.61 -18.84
CA ILE A 306 -19.76 -25.05 -19.05
C ILE A 306 -19.65 -25.30 -20.54
N ARG A 307 -18.56 -25.95 -20.98
CA ARG A 307 -18.34 -26.31 -22.38
C ARG A 307 -19.26 -27.46 -22.82
N GLU A 308 -19.31 -27.71 -24.13
CA GLU A 308 -20.08 -28.83 -24.72
C GLU A 308 -19.70 -30.21 -24.15
N ASN A 309 -18.44 -30.37 -23.74
CA ASN A 309 -17.93 -31.62 -23.14
C ASN A 309 -18.21 -31.72 -21.62
N GLY A 310 -18.99 -30.80 -21.06
CA GLY A 310 -19.34 -30.76 -19.64
C GLY A 310 -18.26 -30.14 -18.74
N VAL A 311 -17.10 -29.78 -19.26
CA VAL A 311 -16.00 -29.22 -18.46
C VAL A 311 -16.24 -27.73 -18.16
N PRO A 312 -16.11 -27.29 -16.90
CA PRO A 312 -16.19 -25.87 -16.55
C PRO A 312 -15.12 -25.02 -17.24
N THR A 313 -15.45 -23.76 -17.52
CA THR A 313 -14.47 -22.77 -18.02
C THR A 313 -13.70 -22.12 -16.88
N TYR A 314 -12.55 -21.47 -17.18
CA TYR A 314 -11.84 -20.64 -16.20
C TYR A 314 -12.75 -19.57 -15.59
N PHE A 315 -13.68 -19.02 -16.38
CA PHE A 315 -14.64 -18.07 -15.86
C PHE A 315 -15.61 -18.71 -14.84
N ALA A 316 -16.00 -19.98 -15.00
CA ALA A 316 -16.78 -20.66 -13.98
C ALA A 316 -15.99 -20.86 -12.67
N ALA A 317 -14.68 -21.14 -12.76
CA ALA A 317 -13.79 -21.17 -11.60
C ALA A 317 -13.71 -19.79 -10.92
N ASP A 318 -13.56 -18.71 -11.69
CA ASP A 318 -13.54 -17.34 -11.16
C ASP A 318 -14.84 -16.97 -10.44
N ILE A 319 -15.99 -17.36 -10.99
CA ILE A 319 -17.30 -17.14 -10.35
C ILE A 319 -17.35 -17.87 -9.01
N ALA A 320 -16.92 -19.13 -8.98
CA ALA A 320 -16.90 -19.92 -7.76
C ALA A 320 -15.96 -19.32 -6.71
N TYR A 321 -14.78 -18.90 -7.14
CA TYR A 321 -13.78 -18.31 -6.27
C TYR A 321 -14.26 -16.98 -5.66
N HIS A 322 -14.77 -16.07 -6.48
CA HIS A 322 -15.31 -14.81 -6.00
C HIS A 322 -16.53 -15.03 -5.10
N ARG A 323 -17.45 -15.95 -5.46
CA ARG A 323 -18.57 -16.33 -4.58
C ARG A 323 -18.07 -16.75 -3.20
N GLU A 324 -17.00 -17.53 -3.14
CA GLU A 324 -16.41 -17.94 -1.86
C GLU A 324 -15.83 -16.75 -1.09
N LYS A 325 -15.08 -15.84 -1.75
CA LYS A 325 -14.60 -14.60 -1.12
C LYS A 325 -15.74 -13.79 -0.50
N PHE A 326 -16.84 -13.60 -1.22
CA PHE A 326 -18.00 -12.86 -0.74
C PHE A 326 -18.67 -13.54 0.46
N LYS A 327 -18.69 -14.88 0.51
CA LYS A 327 -19.26 -15.64 1.62
C LYS A 327 -18.42 -15.61 2.90
N ARG A 328 -17.12 -15.28 2.82
CA ARG A 328 -16.23 -15.17 4.00
C ARG A 328 -16.53 -13.96 4.90
N GLY A 329 -17.43 -13.07 4.48
CA GLY A 329 -17.94 -11.99 5.34
C GLY A 329 -17.01 -10.77 5.46
N TYR A 330 -16.15 -10.55 4.46
CA TYR A 330 -15.38 -9.31 4.35
C TYR A 330 -16.28 -8.12 4.01
N ASP A 331 -15.91 -6.94 4.52
CA ASP A 331 -16.57 -5.67 4.22
C ASP A 331 -16.13 -5.16 2.85
N GLN A 332 -14.85 -5.37 2.51
CA GLN A 332 -14.25 -4.98 1.24
C GLN A 332 -13.36 -6.10 0.68
N LEU A 333 -13.44 -6.31 -0.62
CA LEU A 333 -12.60 -7.21 -1.40
C LEU A 333 -11.80 -6.34 -2.36
N ILE A 334 -10.47 -6.40 -2.30
CA ILE A 334 -9.58 -5.64 -3.17
C ILE A 334 -8.74 -6.64 -3.95
N ASN A 335 -8.83 -6.60 -5.27
CA ASN A 335 -7.98 -7.38 -6.16
C ASN A 335 -7.04 -6.43 -6.92
N LEU A 336 -5.75 -6.73 -6.93
CA LEU A 336 -4.77 -6.08 -7.81
C LEU A 336 -4.49 -6.98 -9.01
N TRP A 337 -4.89 -6.56 -10.20
CA TRP A 337 -4.70 -7.28 -11.45
C TRP A 337 -3.76 -6.54 -12.40
N GLY A 338 -3.18 -7.26 -13.37
CA GLY A 338 -2.47 -6.64 -14.48
C GLY A 338 -3.42 -5.85 -15.38
N ALA A 339 -2.93 -4.78 -16.00
CA ALA A 339 -3.72 -3.91 -16.88
C ALA A 339 -4.37 -4.63 -18.09
N ASP A 340 -3.83 -5.77 -18.50
CA ASP A 340 -4.36 -6.68 -19.52
C ASP A 340 -5.71 -7.31 -19.14
N HIS A 341 -6.10 -7.27 -17.86
CA HIS A 341 -7.35 -7.84 -17.36
C HIS A 341 -8.53 -6.84 -17.34
N HIS A 342 -8.38 -5.64 -17.90
CA HIS A 342 -9.43 -4.61 -17.89
C HIS A 342 -10.79 -5.12 -18.44
N GLY A 343 -10.78 -5.83 -19.57
CA GLY A 343 -12.00 -6.40 -20.18
C GLY A 343 -12.61 -7.59 -19.42
N TYR A 344 -12.01 -7.99 -18.29
CA TYR A 344 -12.48 -9.05 -17.42
C TYR A 344 -13.23 -8.53 -16.19
N ILE A 345 -13.14 -7.23 -15.90
CA ILE A 345 -13.75 -6.63 -14.70
C ILE A 345 -15.27 -6.73 -14.75
N ALA A 346 -15.88 -6.32 -15.87
CA ALA A 346 -17.33 -6.25 -16.02
C ALA A 346 -18.00 -7.61 -15.80
N ARG A 347 -17.43 -8.68 -16.36
CA ARG A 347 -18.01 -10.03 -16.23
C ARG A 347 -17.95 -10.59 -14.81
N VAL A 348 -16.87 -10.34 -14.07
CA VAL A 348 -16.75 -10.81 -12.67
C VAL A 348 -17.72 -10.05 -11.77
N ARG A 349 -17.79 -8.72 -11.91
CA ARG A 349 -18.79 -7.90 -11.20
C ARG A 349 -20.22 -8.34 -11.52
N GLY A 350 -20.51 -8.54 -12.81
CA GLY A 350 -21.83 -8.97 -13.26
C GLY A 350 -22.22 -10.34 -12.70
N ALA A 351 -21.28 -11.29 -12.65
CA ALA A 351 -21.52 -12.58 -12.03
C ALA A 351 -21.80 -12.47 -10.52
N MET A 352 -21.10 -11.61 -9.79
CA MET A 352 -21.37 -11.40 -8.36
C MET A 352 -22.75 -10.79 -8.11
N ASN A 353 -23.14 -9.82 -8.94
CA ASN A 353 -24.48 -9.24 -8.92
C ASN A 353 -25.56 -10.30 -9.23
N ALA A 354 -25.34 -11.13 -10.26
CA ALA A 354 -26.22 -12.24 -10.61
C ALA A 354 -26.39 -13.26 -9.48
N LEU A 355 -25.32 -13.53 -8.72
CA LEU A 355 -25.38 -14.39 -7.54
C LEU A 355 -26.08 -13.72 -6.34
N GLY A 356 -26.33 -12.41 -6.40
CA GLY A 356 -27.05 -11.64 -5.37
C GLY A 356 -26.15 -10.93 -4.37
N PHE A 357 -24.87 -10.76 -4.70
CA PHE A 357 -23.93 -10.01 -3.89
C PHE A 357 -23.86 -8.54 -4.32
N ASP A 358 -23.51 -7.67 -3.38
CA ASP A 358 -23.22 -6.26 -3.67
C ASP A 358 -21.82 -6.13 -4.29
N ASP A 359 -21.76 -6.00 -5.61
CA ASP A 359 -20.50 -5.89 -6.36
C ASP A 359 -19.71 -4.62 -6.02
N LYS A 360 -20.31 -3.64 -5.32
CA LYS A 360 -19.59 -2.46 -4.81
C LYS A 360 -18.58 -2.80 -3.73
N LYS A 361 -18.73 -3.95 -3.05
CA LYS A 361 -17.71 -4.46 -2.12
C LYS A 361 -16.44 -4.89 -2.82
N LEU A 362 -16.51 -5.22 -4.11
CA LEU A 362 -15.36 -5.62 -4.92
C LEU A 362 -14.72 -4.39 -5.55
N ASN A 363 -13.48 -4.11 -5.18
CA ASN A 363 -12.60 -3.13 -5.80
C ASN A 363 -11.55 -3.88 -6.61
N ILE A 364 -11.44 -3.57 -7.90
CA ILE A 364 -10.41 -4.15 -8.77
C ILE A 364 -9.53 -2.99 -9.22
N GLN A 365 -8.26 -3.03 -8.86
CA GLN A 365 -7.26 -2.08 -9.32
C GLN A 365 -6.36 -2.72 -10.36
N LEU A 366 -6.04 -1.93 -11.39
CA LEU A 366 -5.15 -2.36 -12.46
C LEU A 366 -3.76 -1.79 -12.23
N VAL A 367 -2.78 -2.69 -12.17
CA VAL A 367 -1.36 -2.37 -12.12
C VAL A 367 -0.82 -2.37 -13.55
N GLN A 368 -0.35 -1.21 -13.99
CA GLN A 368 0.27 -1.03 -15.30
C GLN A 368 1.65 -1.64 -15.37
N PHE A 369 2.03 -2.03 -16.59
CA PHE A 369 3.36 -2.55 -16.89
C PHE A 369 4.47 -1.54 -16.58
N VAL A 370 5.65 -2.09 -16.30
CA VAL A 370 6.89 -1.35 -16.05
C VAL A 370 7.83 -1.57 -17.22
N SER A 371 8.50 -0.51 -17.66
CA SER A 371 9.64 -0.61 -18.57
C SER A 371 10.93 -0.35 -17.81
N LEU A 372 11.92 -1.23 -17.94
CA LEU A 372 13.24 -1.04 -17.34
C LEU A 372 14.12 -0.19 -18.26
N VAL A 373 14.80 0.80 -17.71
CA VAL A 373 15.72 1.66 -18.45
C VAL A 373 17.10 1.71 -17.78
N ARG A 374 18.15 1.78 -18.60
CA ARG A 374 19.56 1.94 -18.20
C ARG A 374 20.25 2.88 -19.18
N GLY A 375 20.93 3.91 -18.69
CA GLY A 375 21.54 4.95 -19.52
C GLY A 375 20.54 5.61 -20.48
N GLY A 376 19.29 5.78 -20.06
CA GLY A 376 18.19 6.32 -20.87
C GLY A 376 17.70 5.44 -22.02
N LYS A 377 18.09 4.15 -22.05
CA LYS A 377 17.66 3.19 -23.07
C LYS A 377 16.88 2.05 -22.42
N SER A 378 15.83 1.58 -23.10
CA SER A 378 15.09 0.39 -22.68
C SER A 378 16.02 -0.81 -22.63
N VAL A 379 16.01 -1.51 -21.50
CA VAL A 379 16.69 -2.80 -21.36
C VAL A 379 15.75 -3.86 -21.92
N SER A 380 16.16 -4.53 -23.00
CA SER A 380 15.40 -5.67 -23.53
C SER A 380 15.64 -6.89 -22.63
N MET A 381 14.60 -7.69 -22.41
CA MET A 381 14.64 -8.91 -21.58
C MET A 381 15.59 -10.01 -22.09
N THR A 382 16.30 -9.82 -23.21
CA THR A 382 17.25 -10.81 -23.73
C THR A 382 18.40 -10.16 -24.48
N THR A 383 19.45 -9.68 -23.79
CA THR A 383 20.79 -9.55 -24.39
C THR A 383 21.89 -9.84 -23.38
N ARG A 384 23.03 -10.33 -23.88
CA ARG A 384 24.15 -11.01 -23.18
C ARG A 384 24.96 -10.17 -22.18
N GLY A 385 24.37 -9.13 -21.57
CA GLY A 385 25.03 -8.24 -20.59
C GLY A 385 24.28 -8.02 -19.28
N GLY A 386 23.19 -8.76 -19.05
CA GLY A 386 22.34 -8.65 -17.85
C GLY A 386 20.88 -8.83 -18.25
N ILE A 387 20.33 -10.03 -18.05
CA ILE A 387 18.93 -10.34 -18.32
C ILE A 387 18.16 -10.00 -17.03
N PHE A 388 17.31 -8.98 -17.06
CA PHE A 388 16.29 -8.78 -16.04
C PHE A 388 15.00 -9.44 -16.52
N GLU A 389 14.93 -10.75 -16.32
CA GLU A 389 13.72 -11.52 -16.63
C GLU A 389 12.89 -11.70 -15.37
N THR A 390 13.54 -11.87 -14.22
CA THR A 390 12.88 -12.20 -12.96
C THR A 390 12.81 -11.01 -12.01
N MET A 391 11.87 -11.08 -11.08
CA MET A 391 11.75 -10.23 -9.91
C MET A 391 13.00 -10.35 -9.04
N ARG A 392 13.56 -11.56 -8.92
CA ARG A 392 14.79 -11.85 -8.19
C ARG A 392 15.99 -11.08 -8.74
N ASP A 393 16.17 -11.08 -10.07
CA ASP A 393 17.24 -10.33 -10.75
C ASP A 393 17.16 -8.83 -10.40
N LEU A 394 15.95 -8.26 -10.44
CA LEU A 394 15.74 -6.86 -10.08
C LEU A 394 16.15 -6.58 -8.64
N ILE A 395 15.70 -7.40 -7.69
CA ILE A 395 15.97 -7.21 -6.27
C ILE A 395 17.46 -7.42 -5.96
N ASP A 396 18.11 -8.41 -6.55
CA ASP A 396 19.55 -8.65 -6.36
C ASP A 396 20.40 -7.48 -6.86
N GLU A 397 19.99 -6.85 -7.97
CA GLU A 397 20.77 -5.77 -8.55
C GLU A 397 20.55 -4.42 -7.86
N VAL A 398 19.30 -4.05 -7.56
CA VAL A 398 18.98 -2.71 -7.02
C VAL A 398 18.67 -2.69 -5.53
N GLY A 399 18.39 -3.85 -4.92
CA GLY A 399 17.98 -3.97 -3.52
C GLY A 399 16.48 -3.72 -3.30
N ALA A 400 15.92 -4.44 -2.33
CA ALA A 400 14.48 -4.40 -2.01
C ALA A 400 13.97 -2.98 -1.71
N ASP A 401 14.70 -2.20 -0.91
CA ASP A 401 14.31 -0.84 -0.52
C ASP A 401 14.12 0.08 -1.73
N ALA A 402 15.07 0.08 -2.68
CA ALA A 402 15.00 0.90 -3.88
C ALA A 402 13.88 0.42 -4.81
N THR A 403 13.77 -0.90 -5.02
CA THR A 403 12.65 -1.49 -5.78
C THR A 403 11.31 -1.02 -5.22
N ARG A 404 11.12 -1.14 -3.91
CA ARG A 404 9.87 -0.78 -3.23
C ARG A 404 9.57 0.70 -3.36
N PHE A 405 10.50 1.55 -2.97
CA PHE A 405 10.27 3.00 -2.93
C PHE A 405 9.97 3.55 -4.33
N ILE A 406 10.74 3.15 -5.34
CA ILE A 406 10.61 3.68 -6.72
C ILE A 406 9.29 3.23 -7.36
N PHE A 407 8.88 1.97 -7.19
CA PHE A 407 7.58 1.51 -7.70
C PHE A 407 6.38 2.25 -7.09
N LEU A 408 6.54 2.77 -5.88
CA LEU A 408 5.49 3.48 -5.15
C LEU A 408 5.44 4.97 -5.48
N LEU A 409 6.38 5.53 -6.25
CA LEU A 409 6.36 6.95 -6.66
C LEU A 409 5.27 7.29 -7.69
N ARG A 410 4.59 6.29 -8.24
CA ARG A 410 3.53 6.47 -9.23
C ARG A 410 2.29 5.68 -8.83
N SER A 411 1.13 6.19 -9.21
CA SER A 411 -0.12 5.46 -9.08
C SER A 411 -0.04 4.13 -9.85
N PRO A 412 -0.61 3.01 -9.33
CA PRO A 412 -0.53 1.71 -9.98
C PRO A 412 -1.14 1.69 -11.39
N ASP A 413 -2.14 2.53 -11.64
CA ASP A 413 -2.82 2.67 -12.93
C ASP A 413 -2.04 3.48 -13.98
N SER A 414 -0.84 3.96 -13.64
CA SER A 414 0.03 4.72 -14.54
C SER A 414 1.23 3.89 -14.98
N SER A 415 1.57 3.93 -16.27
CA SER A 415 2.83 3.36 -16.78
C SER A 415 4.04 4.05 -16.14
N MET A 416 5.13 3.31 -15.94
CA MET A 416 6.36 3.90 -15.41
C MET A 416 7.61 3.30 -16.04
N GLU A 417 8.63 4.13 -16.16
CA GLU A 417 10.00 3.71 -16.42
C GLU A 417 10.72 3.53 -15.09
N PHE A 418 11.37 2.39 -14.91
CA PHE A 418 12.21 2.10 -13.75
C PHE A 418 13.68 2.24 -14.17
N ASP A 419 14.31 3.31 -13.70
CA ASP A 419 15.72 3.59 -13.98
C ASP A 419 16.63 2.80 -13.03
N LEU A 420 17.30 1.79 -13.59
CA LEU A 420 18.19 0.89 -12.84
C LEU A 420 19.47 1.60 -12.37
N ASP A 421 19.95 2.61 -13.11
CA ASP A 421 21.14 3.36 -12.72
C ASP A 421 20.80 4.29 -11.56
N LEU A 422 19.64 4.94 -11.59
CA LEU A 422 19.17 5.76 -10.46
C LEU A 422 18.93 4.91 -9.21
N ALA A 423 18.35 3.72 -9.37
CA ALA A 423 18.01 2.84 -8.24
C ALA A 423 19.24 2.34 -7.48
N THR A 424 20.38 2.14 -8.17
CA THR A 424 21.64 1.64 -7.59
C THR A 424 22.53 2.76 -7.03
N GLN A 425 22.26 4.02 -7.37
CA GLN A 425 23.08 5.14 -6.94
C GLN A 425 22.88 5.48 -5.45
N GLN A 426 23.99 5.64 -4.74
CA GLN A 426 24.01 6.27 -3.42
C GLN A 426 24.16 7.80 -3.59
N SER A 427 23.13 8.45 -4.12
CA SER A 427 23.11 9.89 -4.41
C SER A 427 21.84 10.56 -3.89
N MET A 428 21.85 11.88 -3.75
CA MET A 428 20.67 12.64 -3.34
C MET A 428 19.57 12.69 -4.43
N ASP A 429 19.90 12.31 -5.67
CA ASP A 429 18.92 12.14 -6.74
C ASP A 429 18.12 10.84 -6.57
N ASN A 430 18.69 9.82 -5.91
CA ASN A 430 17.97 8.60 -5.59
C ASN A 430 16.97 8.86 -4.45
N PRO A 431 15.66 8.73 -4.70
CA PRO A 431 14.63 9.14 -3.75
C PRO A 431 14.60 8.30 -2.47
N VAL A 432 14.90 7.00 -2.53
CA VAL A 432 14.96 6.17 -1.30
C VAL A 432 16.19 6.53 -0.48
N TYR A 433 17.33 6.71 -1.14
CA TYR A 433 18.59 7.08 -0.49
C TYR A 433 18.43 8.44 0.20
N TYR A 434 17.78 9.40 -0.45
CA TYR A 434 17.51 10.73 0.11
C TYR A 434 16.75 10.65 1.44
N VAL A 435 15.67 9.87 1.50
CA VAL A 435 14.83 9.73 2.70
C VAL A 435 15.55 8.94 3.79
N GLN A 436 16.21 7.83 3.44
CA GLN A 436 17.00 7.03 4.37
C GLN A 436 18.18 7.83 4.95
N TYR A 437 18.86 8.61 4.12
CA TYR A 437 19.96 9.47 4.54
C TYR A 437 19.49 10.56 5.48
N ALA A 438 18.33 11.19 5.22
CA ALA A 438 17.73 12.16 6.13
C ALA A 438 17.47 11.55 7.51
N HIS A 439 16.92 10.33 7.58
CA HIS A 439 16.73 9.60 8.83
C HIS A 439 18.06 9.32 9.54
N ALA A 440 19.03 8.68 8.86
CA ALA A 440 20.35 8.39 9.42
C ALA A 440 21.08 9.65 9.89
N ARG A 441 20.92 10.76 9.15
CA ARG A 441 21.52 12.05 9.50
C ARG A 441 20.94 12.60 10.80
N ILE A 442 19.63 12.52 10.99
CA ILE A 442 18.98 12.91 12.24
C ILE A 442 19.51 12.05 13.40
N CYS A 443 19.57 10.73 13.24
CA CYS A 443 20.14 9.83 14.24
C CYS A 443 21.56 10.24 14.64
N SER A 444 22.40 10.64 13.67
CA SER A 444 23.76 11.11 13.94
C SER A 444 23.83 12.39 14.80
N PHE A 445 22.77 13.20 14.86
CA PHE A 445 22.76 14.40 15.70
C PHE A 445 22.74 14.06 17.19
N PHE A 446 22.12 12.94 17.59
CA PHE A 446 22.13 12.50 18.98
C PHE A 446 23.54 12.07 19.41
N GLU A 447 24.25 11.36 18.54
CA GLU A 447 25.65 10.98 18.80
C GLU A 447 26.56 12.21 18.92
N LYS A 448 26.42 13.17 17.99
CA LYS A 448 27.20 14.42 18.00
C LYS A 448 26.86 15.31 19.20
N ALA A 449 25.61 15.34 19.65
CA ALA A 449 25.22 16.06 20.85
C ALA A 449 25.94 15.50 22.07
N ARG A 450 25.99 14.16 22.18
CA ARG A 450 26.72 13.46 23.24
C ARG A 450 28.23 13.75 23.20
N GLU A 451 28.84 13.77 22.01
CA GLU A 451 30.25 14.16 21.83
C GLU A 451 30.52 15.61 22.25
N ALA A 452 29.53 16.50 22.09
CA ALA A 452 29.57 17.88 22.57
C ALA A 452 29.22 18.03 24.06
N GLY A 453 29.05 16.93 24.81
CA GLY A 453 28.73 16.95 26.23
C GLY A 453 27.26 17.21 26.57
N ILE A 454 26.36 17.09 25.58
CA ILE A 454 24.92 17.26 25.74
C ILE A 454 24.24 15.90 25.62
N GLU A 455 23.83 15.32 26.75
CA GLU A 455 22.99 14.11 26.78
C GLU A 455 21.54 14.46 26.47
N PHE A 456 20.94 13.79 25.48
CA PHE A 456 19.55 14.07 25.08
C PHE A 456 18.57 13.68 26.20
N ASP A 457 17.71 14.62 26.59
CA ASP A 457 16.64 14.37 27.56
C ASP A 457 15.29 14.22 26.83
N PRO A 458 14.73 12.98 26.76
CA PRO A 458 13.44 12.75 26.12
C PRO A 458 12.26 13.41 26.85
N ALA A 459 12.43 13.88 28.09
CA ALA A 459 11.43 14.63 28.84
C ALA A 459 11.46 16.14 28.56
N THR A 460 12.42 16.62 27.75
CA THR A 460 12.47 18.03 27.34
C THR A 460 11.15 18.44 26.67
N SER A 461 10.50 19.47 27.21
CA SER A 461 9.30 20.06 26.60
C SER A 461 9.65 20.92 25.39
N LEU A 462 8.78 20.91 24.39
CA LEU A 462 8.83 21.81 23.24
C LEU A 462 8.28 23.20 23.63
N ASP A 463 9.02 23.93 24.47
CA ASP A 463 8.65 25.28 24.89
C ASP A 463 8.76 26.28 23.74
N ALA A 464 7.63 26.85 23.33
CA ALA A 464 7.53 27.88 22.30
C ALA A 464 8.40 29.12 22.58
N GLY A 465 8.66 29.44 23.86
CA GLY A 465 9.43 30.62 24.25
C GLY A 465 10.93 30.54 23.92
N LEU A 466 11.47 29.33 23.75
CA LEU A 466 12.87 29.10 23.38
C LEU A 466 13.06 28.97 21.87
N LEU A 467 11.97 28.84 21.12
CA LEU A 467 12.00 28.48 19.71
C LEU A 467 11.65 29.69 18.84
N GLY A 468 12.48 29.98 17.84
CA GLY A 468 12.12 30.95 16.79
C GLY A 468 10.86 30.48 16.07
N ALA A 469 9.84 31.34 16.03
CA ALA A 469 8.44 30.94 15.85
C ALA A 469 8.05 30.34 14.49
N ASP A 470 8.79 30.59 13.41
CA ASP A 470 8.29 30.29 12.06
C ASP A 470 8.77 28.92 11.51
N GLU A 471 10.09 28.69 11.43
CA GLU A 471 10.62 27.50 10.73
C GLU A 471 10.38 26.17 11.45
N GLN A 472 10.45 26.16 12.79
CA GLN A 472 10.17 24.94 13.56
C GLN A 472 8.68 24.62 13.63
N LEU A 473 7.84 25.65 13.61
CA LEU A 473 6.40 25.47 13.59
C LEU A 473 5.97 24.82 12.28
N ASP A 474 6.59 25.20 11.16
CA ASP A 474 6.40 24.53 9.87
C ASP A 474 6.83 23.07 9.91
N LEU A 475 7.96 22.74 10.54
CA LEU A 475 8.38 21.36 10.74
C LEU A 475 7.38 20.57 11.60
N ALA A 476 6.89 21.16 12.69
CA ALA A 476 5.88 20.55 13.56
C ALA A 476 4.57 20.28 12.81
N ARG A 477 4.11 21.26 12.02
CA ARG A 477 2.94 21.11 11.16
C ARG A 477 3.12 19.96 10.17
N GLU A 478 4.30 19.85 9.56
CA GLU A 478 4.61 18.81 8.58
C GLU A 478 4.64 17.41 9.21
N VAL A 479 5.28 17.25 10.36
CA VAL A 479 5.24 16.00 11.15
C VAL A 479 3.80 15.61 11.47
N LEU A 480 2.97 16.58 11.86
CA LEU A 480 1.58 16.35 12.26
C LEU A 480 0.63 16.08 11.08
N ARG A 481 1.09 16.20 9.82
CA ARG A 481 0.34 15.76 8.63
C ARG A 481 0.36 14.25 8.44
N TYR A 482 1.32 13.53 9.02
CA TYR A 482 1.51 12.10 8.73
C TYR A 482 0.24 11.22 8.86
N PRO A 483 -0.56 11.32 9.94
CA PRO A 483 -1.80 10.53 10.06
C PRO A 483 -2.83 10.85 8.98
N GLU A 484 -2.88 12.10 8.51
CA GLU A 484 -3.76 12.55 7.42
C GLU A 484 -3.32 11.94 6.07
N ILE A 485 -2.00 11.73 5.87
CA ILE A 485 -1.46 11.06 4.68
C ILE A 485 -1.80 9.56 4.69
N ILE A 486 -1.70 8.89 5.84
CA ILE A 486 -2.12 7.48 5.98
C ILE A 486 -3.61 7.32 5.66
N ASP A 487 -4.46 8.18 6.23
CA ASP A 487 -5.90 8.21 5.95
C ASP A 487 -6.19 8.47 4.47
N LEU A 488 -5.50 9.42 3.84
CA LEU A 488 -5.62 9.70 2.41
C LEU A 488 -5.28 8.48 1.56
N CYS A 489 -4.14 7.84 1.82
CA CYS A 489 -3.70 6.65 1.09
C CYS A 489 -4.69 5.49 1.25
N ALA A 490 -5.21 5.27 2.46
CA ALA A 490 -6.18 4.21 2.73
C ALA A 490 -7.53 4.47 2.04
N ARG A 491 -8.08 5.69 2.12
CA ARG A 491 -9.37 6.02 1.48
C ARG A 491 -9.33 5.92 -0.04
N ASN A 492 -8.22 6.36 -0.63
CA ASN A 492 -8.05 6.31 -2.08
C ASN A 492 -7.50 4.96 -2.56
N LEU A 493 -7.12 4.08 -1.65
CA LEU A 493 -6.43 2.82 -1.92
C LEU A 493 -5.20 3.02 -2.82
N GLN A 494 -4.41 4.05 -2.51
CA GLN A 494 -3.26 4.49 -3.30
C GLN A 494 -2.09 4.80 -2.37
N ALA A 495 -0.95 4.13 -2.60
CA ALA A 495 0.22 4.28 -1.73
C ALA A 495 1.12 5.48 -2.08
N HIS A 496 1.07 5.97 -3.32
CA HIS A 496 2.01 6.97 -3.84
C HIS A 496 2.05 8.34 -3.13
N PRO A 497 1.00 8.82 -2.43
CA PRO A 497 1.12 10.05 -1.65
C PRO A 497 2.12 9.93 -0.49
N LEU A 498 2.30 8.73 0.07
CA LEU A 498 3.20 8.50 1.22
C LEU A 498 4.68 8.71 0.88
N PRO A 499 5.30 8.08 -0.13
CA PRO A 499 6.72 8.33 -0.44
C PRO A 499 6.98 9.80 -0.80
N HIS A 500 6.05 10.47 -1.50
CA HIS A 500 6.17 11.91 -1.76
C HIS A 500 6.17 12.74 -0.48
N TYR A 501 5.25 12.45 0.45
CA TYR A 501 5.25 13.10 1.77
C TYR A 501 6.57 12.87 2.53
N LEU A 502 7.15 11.67 2.50
CA LEU A 502 8.42 11.41 3.18
C LEU A 502 9.58 12.20 2.56
N MET A 503 9.59 12.35 1.25
CA MET A 503 10.54 13.23 0.56
C MET A 503 10.32 14.70 0.95
N GLU A 504 9.07 15.18 1.00
CA GLU A 504 8.71 16.53 1.44
C GLU A 504 9.17 16.80 2.88
N LEU A 505 8.95 15.85 3.80
CA LEU A 505 9.36 15.93 5.19
C LEU A 505 10.90 15.95 5.32
N ALA A 506 11.59 15.09 4.59
CA ALA A 506 13.06 15.07 4.55
C ALA A 506 13.63 16.40 4.00
N GLN A 507 13.00 16.98 2.98
CA GLN A 507 13.35 18.30 2.45
C GLN A 507 13.04 19.42 3.43
N ALA A 508 11.90 19.38 4.12
CA ALA A 508 11.53 20.36 5.14
C ALA A 508 12.55 20.37 6.29
N PHE A 509 12.96 19.18 6.75
CA PHE A 509 14.03 19.06 7.73
C PHE A 509 15.38 19.58 7.20
N SER A 510 15.71 19.27 5.94
CA SER A 510 16.93 19.74 5.29
C SER A 510 17.00 21.27 5.26
N ARG A 511 15.91 21.95 4.86
CA ARG A 511 15.81 23.41 4.90
C ARG A 511 15.94 23.93 6.33
N TYR A 512 15.25 23.31 7.27
CA TYR A 512 15.28 23.71 8.68
C TYR A 512 16.71 23.74 9.26
N TYR A 513 17.55 22.74 8.97
CA TYR A 513 18.92 22.70 9.52
C TYR A 513 19.98 23.40 8.65
N THR A 514 19.73 23.61 7.34
CA THR A 514 20.67 24.31 6.44
C THR A 514 20.45 25.82 6.35
N ALA A 515 19.26 26.33 6.70
CA ALA A 515 18.98 27.77 6.75
C ALA A 515 19.92 28.47 7.74
N ARG A 516 20.99 29.08 7.22
CA ARG A 516 22.00 29.85 7.97
C ARG A 516 21.90 31.34 7.66
N GLY A 517 22.03 32.16 8.70
CA GLY A 517 22.60 33.50 8.59
C GLY A 517 24.13 33.43 8.65
N GLU A 518 24.82 34.48 8.19
CA GLU A 518 26.29 34.56 8.27
C GLU A 518 26.77 34.38 9.73
N GLY A 519 27.74 33.46 9.94
CA GLY A 519 28.38 33.23 11.25
C GLY A 519 27.78 32.13 12.14
N ALA A 520 26.74 31.41 11.71
CA ALA A 520 26.13 30.32 12.50
C ALA A 520 27.01 29.05 12.57
N PRO A 521 26.96 28.26 13.68
CA PRO A 521 27.76 27.05 13.85
C PRO A 521 27.51 25.99 12.76
N LYS A 522 28.46 25.05 12.60
CA LYS A 522 28.43 24.00 11.56
C LYS A 522 27.14 23.16 11.60
N TYR A 523 26.50 23.02 12.76
CA TYR A 523 25.21 22.34 12.94
C TYR A 523 24.22 23.26 13.66
N LYS A 524 23.15 23.71 12.97
CA LYS A 524 22.08 24.49 13.61
C LYS A 524 21.37 23.75 14.74
N VAL A 525 21.31 22.41 14.67
CA VAL A 525 20.64 21.57 15.67
C VAL A 525 21.41 21.52 17.00
N ILE A 526 22.74 21.55 16.96
CA ILE A 526 23.61 21.37 18.14
C ILE A 526 24.37 22.67 18.37
N ASP A 527 24.00 23.35 19.45
CA ASP A 527 24.60 24.58 19.93
C ASP A 527 25.14 24.34 21.36
N PRO A 528 26.44 24.05 21.50
CA PRO A 528 27.06 23.82 22.81
C PRO A 528 26.94 25.01 23.77
N GLU A 529 26.81 26.22 23.24
CA GLU A 529 26.66 27.44 24.04
C GLU A 529 25.20 27.64 24.51
N ASN A 530 24.25 26.94 23.89
CA ASN A 530 22.84 26.94 24.27
C ASN A 530 22.27 25.51 24.42
N PRO A 531 22.59 24.81 25.53
CA PRO A 531 22.15 23.43 25.75
C PRO A 531 20.63 23.29 25.79
N ALA A 532 19.91 24.25 26.39
CA ALA A 532 18.45 24.22 26.45
C ALA A 532 17.83 24.26 25.05
N LEU A 533 18.28 25.19 24.19
CA LEU A 533 17.82 25.27 22.81
C LEU A 533 18.19 24.00 22.02
N THR A 534 19.38 23.44 22.25
CA THR A 534 19.80 22.17 21.63
C THR A 534 18.86 21.03 21.97
N GLN A 535 18.44 20.88 23.24
CA GLN A 535 17.49 19.83 23.64
C GLN A 535 16.17 19.94 22.87
N VAL A 536 15.63 21.16 22.76
CA VAL A 536 14.36 21.39 22.06
C VAL A 536 14.50 21.12 20.55
N ARG A 537 15.63 21.51 19.94
CA ARG A 537 15.92 21.20 18.54
C ARG A 537 16.09 19.69 18.30
N LEU A 538 16.70 18.97 19.24
CA LEU A 538 16.82 17.51 19.20
C LEU A 538 15.46 16.82 19.34
N GLN A 539 14.55 17.33 20.17
CA GLN A 539 13.17 16.83 20.25
C GLN A 539 12.42 17.00 18.92
N ALA A 540 12.51 18.17 18.29
CA ALA A 540 11.90 18.39 16.98
C ALA A 540 12.51 17.45 15.91
N ALA A 541 13.83 17.27 15.92
CA ALA A 541 14.50 16.33 15.02
C ALA A 541 14.05 14.88 15.28
N LYS A 542 13.91 14.47 16.55
CA LYS A 542 13.38 13.15 16.94
C LYS A 542 12.01 12.88 16.33
N ALA A 543 11.13 13.88 16.34
CA ALA A 543 9.79 13.73 15.79
C ALA A 543 9.80 13.50 14.27
N VAL A 544 10.72 14.15 13.56
CA VAL A 544 10.95 13.90 12.13
C VAL A 544 11.48 12.49 11.89
N ALA A 545 12.53 12.06 12.61
CA ALA A 545 13.08 10.71 12.46
C ALA A 545 12.02 9.64 12.74
N MET A 546 11.20 9.82 13.78
CA MET A 546 10.08 8.95 14.10
C MET A 546 9.09 8.84 12.91
N VAL A 547 8.67 9.94 12.31
CA VAL A 547 7.75 9.89 11.16
C VAL A 547 8.41 9.27 9.92
N LEU A 548 9.67 9.61 9.64
CA LEU A 548 10.41 8.99 8.54
C LEU A 548 10.48 7.47 8.71
N LYS A 549 10.81 7.00 9.92
CA LYS A 549 10.83 5.57 10.25
C LYS A 549 9.44 4.93 10.09
N ASN A 550 8.40 5.50 10.71
CA ASN A 550 7.06 4.94 10.66
C ASN A 550 6.52 4.89 9.20
N GLY A 551 6.82 5.91 8.40
CA GLY A 551 6.43 5.97 7.00
C GLY A 551 7.18 4.98 6.13
N LEU A 552 8.50 4.85 6.30
CA LEU A 552 9.31 3.82 5.62
C LEU A 552 8.84 2.41 5.99
N ASP A 553 8.52 2.16 7.26
CA ASP A 553 7.96 0.89 7.75
C ASP A 553 6.62 0.56 7.04
N CYS A 554 5.77 1.57 6.79
CA CYS A 554 4.53 1.41 6.03
C CYS A 554 4.78 1.11 4.54
N LEU A 555 5.87 1.62 3.97
CA LEU A 555 6.32 1.29 2.61
C LEU A 555 7.05 -0.07 2.56
N GLY A 556 7.33 -0.70 3.70
CA GLY A 556 8.18 -1.90 3.81
C GLY A 556 9.65 -1.64 3.44
N VAL A 557 10.12 -0.41 3.62
CA VAL A 557 11.48 0.05 3.32
C VAL A 557 12.23 0.24 4.64
N SER A 558 13.52 -0.08 4.68
CA SER A 558 14.31 0.11 5.91
C SER A 558 14.59 1.59 6.24
N ALA A 559 14.74 1.89 7.53
CA ALA A 559 15.12 3.21 8.05
C ALA A 559 16.47 3.13 8.78
N PRO A 560 17.62 3.17 8.06
CA PRO A 560 18.93 3.01 8.68
C PRO A 560 19.25 4.15 9.65
N GLU A 561 19.84 3.83 10.80
CA GLU A 561 20.31 4.85 11.77
C GLU A 561 21.67 5.43 11.40
N ARG A 562 22.43 4.74 10.52
CA ARG A 562 23.73 5.17 10.04
C ARG A 562 23.88 4.84 8.55
N MET A 563 24.41 5.78 7.78
CA MET A 563 24.79 5.59 6.38
C MET A 563 26.15 6.25 6.14
N ALA A 564 26.93 5.70 5.21
CA ALA A 564 28.20 6.32 4.81
C ALA A 564 27.93 7.74 4.32
N LYS A 565 28.80 8.68 4.72
CA LYS A 565 28.71 10.04 4.17
C LYS A 565 28.99 9.93 2.67
N LEU A 566 28.11 10.50 1.86
CA LEU A 566 28.53 11.05 0.58
C LEU A 566 29.80 11.87 0.84
N GLU A 567 30.88 11.59 0.12
CA GLU A 567 31.99 12.54 0.06
C GLU A 567 31.35 13.86 -0.40
N GLU A 568 31.15 14.79 0.54
CA GLU A 568 30.74 16.14 0.22
C GLU A 568 31.77 16.62 -0.78
N ALA A 569 31.37 16.82 -2.05
CA ALA A 569 32.25 17.38 -3.06
C ALA A 569 32.90 18.63 -2.43
N PRO A 570 34.23 18.79 -2.56
CA PRO A 570 34.93 19.88 -1.88
C PRO A 570 34.27 21.21 -2.24
N GLU A 571 33.98 21.99 -1.19
CA GLU A 571 33.32 23.31 -1.24
C GLU A 571 33.85 24.25 -2.33
#